data_AF-A0A951QCG3-F1
#
_entry.id   AF-A0A951QCG3-F1
#
_cell.length_a   1.000
_cell.length_b   1.000
_cell.length_c   1.000
_cell.angle_alpha   90.00
_cell.angle_beta   90.00
_cell.angle_gamma   90.00
#
_symmetry.space_group_name_H-M   'P 1'
#
loop_
_entity.id
_entity.type
_entity.pdbx_description
1 polymer ?
#
loop_
_entity_poly.entity_id
_entity_poly.type
_entity_poly.pdbx_seq_one_letter_code
_entity_poly.pdbx_strand_id
1 'polypeptide(L)'
;MEKRTIAEAAIEVLKEAKQPMTAAEITQVILNKGLYSFNTKDPRAMVRGAIERRCEGVDRKNSTGIRLFKKLPDNKYQLKA
;
A
#
# COMPACT_ATOMS: atom_id res chain seq x y z
N MET A 1 -13.84 15.31 -3.01
CA MET A 1 -13.93 13.85 -3.21
C MET A 1 -12.53 13.28 -3.06
N GLU A 2 -12.20 12.79 -1.87
CA GLU A 2 -10.87 12.21 -1.61
C GLU A 2 -10.76 10.90 -2.41
N LYS A 3 -9.93 10.94 -3.46
CA LYS A 3 -9.61 9.78 -4.29
C LYS A 3 -8.79 8.81 -3.44
N ARG A 4 -9.44 7.82 -2.82
CA ARG A 4 -8.74 6.69 -2.19
C ARG A 4 -7.81 6.06 -3.22
N THR A 5 -6.52 6.18 -3.00
CA THR A 5 -5.50 5.54 -3.83
C THR A 5 -5.24 4.11 -3.33
N ILE A 6 -4.68 3.26 -4.19
CA ILE A 6 -4.26 1.91 -3.81
C ILE A 6 -3.34 1.91 -2.58
N ALA A 7 -2.51 2.95 -2.44
CA ALA A 7 -1.66 3.11 -1.27
C ALA A 7 -2.44 3.43 0.00
N GLU A 8 -3.51 4.23 -0.06
CA GLU A 8 -4.38 4.45 1.11
C GLU A 8 -5.14 3.18 1.49
N ALA A 9 -5.63 2.44 0.51
CA ALA A 9 -6.22 1.13 0.77
C ALA A 9 -5.18 0.18 1.42
N ALA A 10 -3.93 0.20 0.96
CA ALA A 10 -2.84 -0.57 1.56
C ALA A 10 -2.49 -0.10 2.99
N ILE A 11 -2.51 1.21 3.26
CA ILE A 11 -2.35 1.78 4.61
C ILE A 11 -3.45 1.25 5.51
N GLU A 12 -4.71 1.31 5.08
CA GLU A 12 -5.85 0.87 5.88
C GLU A 12 -5.75 -0.63 6.21
N VAL A 13 -5.41 -1.46 5.22
CA VAL A 13 -5.15 -2.90 5.42
C VAL A 13 -4.05 -3.14 6.45
N LEU A 14 -2.88 -2.53 6.27
CA LEU A 14 -1.75 -2.75 7.16
C LEU A 14 -1.98 -2.16 8.55
N LYS A 15 -2.74 -1.05 8.66
CA LYS A 15 -3.08 -0.38 9.91
C LYS A 15 -4.05 -1.23 10.73
N GLU A 16 -5.01 -1.87 10.07
CA GLU A 16 -5.95 -2.76 10.71
C GLU A 16 -5.31 -4.11 11.06
N ALA A 17 -4.49 -4.65 10.14
CA ALA A 17 -3.76 -5.90 10.38
C ALA A 17 -2.67 -5.76 11.45
N LYS A 18 -2.10 -4.56 11.65
CA LYS A 18 -0.93 -4.27 12.51
C LYS A 18 0.25 -5.21 12.27
N GLN A 19 0.32 -5.82 11.08
CA GLN A 19 1.30 -6.84 10.72
C GLN A 19 1.95 -6.52 9.38
N PRO A 20 3.23 -6.90 9.18
CA PRO A 20 3.89 -6.75 7.91
C PRO A 20 3.32 -7.73 6.87
N MET A 21 2.81 -7.22 5.75
CA MET A 21 2.23 -8.01 4.67
C MET A 21 2.95 -7.78 3.35
N THR A 22 2.97 -8.79 2.49
CA THR A 22 3.51 -8.67 1.13
C THR A 22 2.54 -7.87 0.24
N ALA A 23 3.04 -7.31 -0.87
CA ALA A 23 2.19 -6.64 -1.85
C ALA A 23 1.06 -7.55 -2.37
N ALA A 24 1.29 -8.87 -2.45
CA ALA A 24 0.29 -9.84 -2.85
C ALA A 24 -0.84 -9.97 -1.81
N GLU A 25 -0.49 -10.11 -0.54
CA GLU A 25 -1.46 -10.15 0.57
C GLU A 25 -2.26 -8.85 0.64
N ILE A 26 -1.58 -7.70 0.58
CA ILE A 26 -2.24 -6.39 0.57
C ILE A 26 -3.24 -6.31 -0.59
N THR A 27 -2.85 -6.75 -1.80
CA THR A 27 -3.76 -6.80 -2.96
C THR A 27 -4.99 -7.65 -2.66
N GLN A 28 -4.80 -8.85 -2.10
CA GLN A 28 -5.89 -9.75 -1.74
C GLN A 28 -6.81 -9.14 -0.68
N VAL A 29 -6.28 -8.53 0.38
CA VAL A 29 -7.11 -7.92 1.42
C VAL A 29 -7.87 -6.71 0.87
N ILE A 30 -7.24 -5.88 0.03
CA ILE A 30 -7.91 -4.76 -0.64
C ILE A 30 -9.09 -5.25 -1.50
N LEU A 31 -8.89 -6.33 -2.26
CA LEU A 31 -9.93 -6.97 -3.07
C LEU A 31 -11.03 -7.58 -2.20
N ASN A 32 -10.64 -8.32 -1.16
CA ASN A 32 -11.55 -9.03 -0.27
C ASN A 32 -12.43 -8.06 0.53
N LYS A 33 -11.85 -6.95 1.01
CA LYS A 33 -12.56 -5.87 1.68
C LYS A 33 -13.27 -4.91 0.72
N GLY A 34 -13.06 -5.03 -0.59
CA GLY A 34 -13.62 -4.10 -1.58
C GLY A 34 -13.11 -2.66 -1.42
N LEU A 35 -11.94 -2.45 -0.80
CA LEU A 35 -11.38 -1.11 -0.53
C LEU A 35 -11.00 -0.39 -1.82
N TYR A 36 -10.63 -1.15 -2.86
CA TYR A 36 -10.30 -0.63 -4.17
C TYR A 36 -10.63 -1.67 -5.25
N SER A 37 -11.27 -1.22 -6.32
CA SER A 37 -11.53 -2.05 -7.50
C SER A 37 -10.39 -1.90 -8.51
N PHE A 38 -9.67 -2.98 -8.77
CA PHE A 38 -8.62 -3.00 -9.78
C PHE A 38 -9.23 -3.28 -11.15
N ASN A 39 -9.20 -2.30 -12.05
CA ASN A 39 -9.63 -2.49 -13.44
C ASN A 39 -8.46 -2.94 -14.34
N THR A 40 -7.60 -3.83 -13.84
CA THR A 40 -6.40 -4.29 -14.53
C THR A 40 -6.31 -5.81 -14.48
N LYS A 41 -5.61 -6.40 -15.46
CA LYS A 41 -5.31 -7.85 -15.49
C LYS A 41 -4.37 -8.27 -14.37
N ASP A 42 -3.49 -7.36 -13.92
CA ASP A 42 -2.49 -7.61 -12.88
C ASP A 42 -2.60 -6.63 -11.71
N PRO A 43 -3.56 -6.83 -10.79
CA PRO A 43 -3.73 -5.97 -9.62
C PRO A 43 -2.48 -5.99 -8.72
N ARG A 44 -1.80 -7.13 -8.63
CA ARG A 44 -0.55 -7.27 -7.85
C ARG A 44 0.56 -6.34 -8.34
N ALA A 45 0.78 -6.26 -9.65
CA ALA A 45 1.80 -5.37 -10.23
C ALA A 45 1.43 -3.90 -10.00
N MET A 46 0.15 -3.57 -10.10
CA MET A 46 -0.36 -2.22 -9.82
C MET A 46 -0.20 -1.83 -8.35
N VAL A 47 -0.53 -2.72 -7.41
CA VAL A 47 -0.32 -2.53 -5.96
C VAL A 47 1.15 -2.38 -5.65
N ARG A 48 1.99 -3.27 -6.17
CA ARG A 48 3.44 -3.19 -5.99
C ARG A 48 3.98 -1.85 -6.48
N GLY A 49 3.63 -1.42 -7.70
CA GLY A 49 4.08 -0.13 -8.22
C GLY A 49 3.51 1.07 -7.44
N ALA A 50 2.29 0.98 -6.92
CA ALA A 50 1.70 2.01 -6.09
C ALA A 50 2.36 2.10 -4.70
N ILE A 51 2.66 0.95 -4.09
CA ILE A 51 3.41 0.86 -2.84
C ILE A 51 4.84 1.34 -3.07
N GLU A 52 5.56 0.87 -4.08
CA GLU A 52 6.93 1.31 -4.39
C GLU A 52 7.00 2.83 -4.64
N ARG A 53 5.98 3.41 -5.30
CA ARG A 53 5.87 4.88 -5.47
C ARG A 53 5.65 5.68 -4.18
N ARG A 54 5.23 5.04 -3.09
CA ARG A 54 4.97 5.66 -1.78
C ARG A 54 5.79 5.01 -0.65
N CYS A 55 6.64 4.06 -1.00
CA CYS A 55 7.63 3.45 -0.14
C CYS A 55 8.76 4.47 0.04
N GLU A 56 9.43 4.41 1.18
CA GLU A 56 10.50 5.33 1.55
C GLU A 56 11.51 5.52 0.40
N GLY A 57 11.48 6.69 -0.26
CA GLY A 57 12.32 6.99 -1.44
C GLY A 57 11.71 7.88 -2.54
N VAL A 58 10.39 8.11 -2.55
CA VAL A 58 9.75 9.00 -3.55
C VAL A 58 9.40 10.35 -2.94
N ASP A 59 10.29 11.31 -3.15
CA ASP A 59 10.15 12.69 -2.74
C ASP A 59 9.14 13.42 -3.66
N ARG A 60 7.99 13.82 -3.11
CA ARG A 60 7.18 14.89 -3.71
C ARG A 60 7.11 16.02 -2.69
N LYS A 61 7.44 17.24 -3.13
CA LYS A 61 7.49 18.50 -2.37
C LYS A 61 6.22 18.90 -1.59
N ASN A 62 5.18 18.06 -1.57
CA ASN A 62 3.95 18.26 -0.80
C ASN A 62 3.66 17.08 0.14
N SER A 63 4.69 16.29 0.48
CA SER A 63 4.61 15.22 1.47
C SER A 63 4.40 15.82 2.85
N THR A 64 3.16 15.86 3.31
CA THR A 64 2.86 15.86 4.75
C THR A 64 3.62 14.67 5.34
N GLY A 65 4.67 14.96 6.11
CA GLY A 65 5.78 14.05 6.39
C GLY A 65 5.44 12.86 7.28
N ILE A 66 4.72 11.87 6.75
CA ILE A 66 4.52 10.59 7.44
C ILE A 66 5.00 9.47 6.51
N ARG A 67 6.20 8.95 6.81
CA ARG A 67 6.75 7.74 6.19
C ARG A 67 5.96 6.54 6.68
N LEU A 68 4.82 6.25 6.06
CA LEU A 68 3.88 5.23 6.52
C LEU A 68 4.32 3.80 6.21
N PHE A 69 5.15 3.55 5.20
CA PHE A 69 5.54 2.19 4.80
C PHE A 69 7.03 1.93 4.98
N LYS A 70 7.36 0.81 5.61
CA LYS A 70 8.72 0.27 5.75
C LYS A 70 8.82 -1.05 4.99
N LYS A 71 9.72 -1.14 4.01
CA LYS A 71 10.02 -2.40 3.32
C LYS A 71 10.96 -3.25 4.18
N LEU A 72 10.57 -4.48 4.43
CA LEU A 72 11.35 -5.51 5.13
C LEU A 72 12.12 -6.38 4.13
N PRO A 73 13.21 -7.04 4.56
CA PRO A 73 14.02 -7.92 3.71
C PRO A 73 13.21 -9.07 3.06
N ASP A 74 12.13 -9.53 3.69
CA ASP A 74 11.22 -10.57 3.18
C ASP A 74 10.26 -10.13 2.06
N ASN A 75 10.49 -8.98 1.39
CA ASN A 75 9.50 -8.34 0.49
C ASN A 75 8.14 -8.04 1.17
N LYS A 76 8.14 -7.95 2.50
CA LYS A 76 6.99 -7.51 3.28
C LYS A 76 7.04 -6.00 3.46
N TYR A 77 5.87 -5.39 3.53
CA TYR A 77 5.68 -3.98 3.82
C TYR A 77 5.00 -3.86 5.17
N GLN A 78 5.55 -3.05 6.05
CA GLN A 78 4.99 -2.78 7.37
C GLN A 78 4.57 -1.32 7.47
N LEU A 79 3.50 -1.06 8.21
CA LEU A 79 3.18 0.31 8.58
C LEU A 79 4.12 0.78 9.69
N LYS A 80 4.84 1.88 9.45
CA LYS A 80 5.64 2.54 10.49
C LYS A 80 4.65 3.34 11.34
N ALA A 81 4.46 2.91 12.58
CA ALA A 81 3.68 3.61 13.58
C ALA A 81 4.35 4.93 13.98
#